data_AF-A0A8D1LS39-F1
#
_entry.id   AF-A0A8D1LS39-F1
#
_cell.length_a   1.000
_cell.length_b   1.000
_cell.length_c   1.000
_cell.angle_alpha   90.00
_cell.angle_beta   90.00
_cell.angle_gamma   90.00
#
_symmetry.space_group_name_H-M   'P 1'
#
loop_
_entity.id
_entity.type
_entity.pdbx_description
1 polymer ?
#
loop_
_entity_poly.entity_id
_entity_poly.type
_entity_poly.pdbx_seq_one_letter_code
_entity_poly.pdbx_strand_id
1 'polypeptide(L)'
;MFRNQYDNDVTVWSPQGRIHQIEYAMEAVKQGSATVGLKSKTHAVLVALKRAQSELAAHQKKILHVDNHIGISIAGLTADARLLCNFMRQECLDSRFVFDRPLPVSRLVSLIGSKTQIPTQRYGRRPYGVGLLIAGYDDMGPHIFQTCPSANYFDCRAMSIGARSQSARTYLERHMSEFMECNLNELVKHGLRALRETLPAEQDLTTKVNITFSNCRYHHCISVSNIGVYIYTPLIWEMVALAHSLSYSLSIF
;
A
#
# COMPACT_ATOMS: atom_id res chain seq x y z
N MET A 1 -8.94 -36.20 -8.91
CA MET A 1 -8.15 -35.59 -10.00
C MET A 1 -9.11 -34.86 -10.95
N PHE A 2 -9.62 -33.68 -10.55
CA PHE A 2 -10.66 -32.91 -11.29
C PHE A 2 -10.34 -31.40 -11.43
N ARG A 3 -9.17 -30.92 -10.97
CA ARG A 3 -8.86 -29.47 -11.00
C ARG A 3 -8.74 -28.92 -12.43
N ASN A 4 -8.11 -29.70 -13.32
CA ASN A 4 -7.58 -29.22 -14.61
C ASN A 4 -8.62 -28.81 -15.68
N GLN A 5 -9.93 -29.00 -15.43
CA GLN A 5 -10.97 -28.71 -16.43
C GLN A 5 -11.68 -27.38 -16.18
N TYR A 6 -11.66 -26.87 -14.95
CA TYR A 6 -12.38 -25.65 -14.55
C TYR A 6 -11.44 -24.50 -14.15
N ASP A 7 -10.13 -24.67 -14.36
CA ASP A 7 -9.10 -23.78 -13.85
C ASP A 7 -8.33 -23.02 -14.93
N ASN A 8 -8.63 -23.21 -16.22
CA ASN A 8 -7.94 -22.52 -17.31
C ASN A 8 -8.43 -21.08 -17.52
N ASP A 9 -9.75 -20.85 -17.44
CA ASP A 9 -10.37 -19.57 -17.79
C ASP A 9 -11.12 -18.95 -16.62
N VAL A 10 -11.15 -17.62 -16.57
CA VAL A 10 -11.82 -16.86 -15.50
C VAL A 10 -13.35 -16.88 -15.62
N THR A 11 -13.88 -17.21 -16.81
CA THR A 11 -15.32 -17.28 -17.08
C THR A 11 -15.94 -18.62 -16.74
N VAL A 12 -15.15 -19.59 -16.30
CA VAL A 12 -15.60 -20.96 -16.01
C VAL A 12 -15.80 -21.12 -14.49
N TRP A 13 -17.02 -21.51 -14.12
CA TRP A 13 -17.36 -21.84 -12.74
C TRP A 13 -17.06 -23.30 -12.44
N SER A 14 -16.49 -23.57 -11.27
CA SER A 14 -16.36 -24.92 -10.76
C SER A 14 -17.72 -25.46 -10.28
N PRO A 15 -17.90 -26.80 -10.20
CA PRO A 15 -19.12 -27.40 -9.63
C PRO A 15 -19.42 -26.98 -8.18
N GLN A 16 -18.44 -26.40 -7.47
CA GLN A 16 -18.58 -25.87 -6.12
C GLN A 16 -18.90 -24.36 -6.09
N GLY A 17 -19.17 -23.73 -7.24
CA GLY A 17 -19.44 -22.30 -7.32
C GLY A 17 -18.20 -21.41 -7.09
N ARG A 18 -17.03 -21.87 -7.52
CA ARG A 18 -15.75 -21.13 -7.36
C ARG A 18 -15.15 -20.80 -8.71
N ILE A 19 -14.38 -19.71 -8.79
CA ILE A 19 -13.58 -19.35 -9.97
C ILE A 19 -12.10 -19.50 -9.60
N HIS A 20 -11.47 -20.58 -10.06
CA HIS A 20 -10.11 -20.94 -9.65
C HIS A 20 -9.05 -19.92 -10.11
N GLN A 21 -9.21 -19.29 -11.27
CA GLN A 21 -8.29 -18.24 -11.74
C GLN A 21 -8.22 -17.04 -10.79
N ILE A 22 -9.33 -16.66 -10.15
CA ILE A 22 -9.34 -15.59 -9.14
C ILE A 22 -8.58 -16.04 -7.89
N GLU A 23 -8.75 -17.31 -7.49
CA GLU A 23 -8.06 -17.88 -6.33
C GLU A 23 -6.55 -17.96 -6.53
N TYR A 24 -6.10 -18.31 -7.74
CA TYR A 24 -4.69 -18.32 -8.09
C TYR A 24 -4.10 -16.91 -8.06
N ALA A 25 -4.84 -15.91 -8.55
CA ALA A 25 -4.43 -14.52 -8.45
C ALA A 25 -4.33 -14.04 -6.98
N MET A 26 -5.22 -14.49 -6.10
CA MET A 26 -5.11 -14.23 -4.65
C MET A 26 -3.85 -14.86 -4.04
N GLU A 27 -3.43 -16.04 -4.52
CA GLU A 27 -2.22 -16.70 -4.06
C GLU A 27 -0.95 -15.91 -4.45
N ALA A 28 -0.95 -15.25 -5.62
CA ALA A 28 0.14 -14.36 -6.03
C ALA A 28 0.35 -13.20 -5.04
N VAL A 29 -0.74 -12.68 -4.43
CA VAL A 29 -0.65 -11.64 -3.39
C VAL A 29 0.04 -12.18 -2.15
N LYS A 30 -0.27 -13.42 -1.74
CA LYS A 30 0.36 -14.06 -0.57
C LYS A 30 1.86 -14.34 -0.78
N GLN A 31 2.32 -14.45 -2.03
CA GLN A 31 3.74 -14.59 -2.34
C GLN A 31 4.51 -13.25 -2.32
N GLY A 32 3.81 -12.12 -2.46
CA GLY A 32 4.39 -10.79 -2.31
C GLY A 32 4.92 -10.59 -0.89
N SER A 33 5.93 -9.74 -0.68
CA SER A 33 6.39 -9.45 0.69
C SER A 33 5.29 -8.78 1.53
N ALA A 34 5.41 -8.86 2.85
CA ALA A 34 4.41 -8.28 3.75
C ALA A 34 4.33 -6.75 3.62
N THR A 35 3.13 -6.23 3.83
CA THR A 35 2.87 -4.81 4.05
C THR A 35 1.71 -4.66 5.02
N VAL A 36 1.80 -3.65 5.87
CA VAL A 36 0.86 -3.33 6.94
C VAL A 36 0.32 -1.92 6.69
N GLY A 37 -0.97 -1.73 6.90
CA GLY A 37 -1.64 -0.44 6.91
C GLY A 37 -2.46 -0.28 8.18
N LEU A 38 -2.42 0.89 8.80
CA LEU A 38 -3.18 1.20 10.01
C LEU A 38 -3.48 2.70 10.09
N LYS A 39 -4.60 3.05 10.73
CA LYS A 39 -5.03 4.45 10.91
C LYS A 39 -5.28 4.80 12.39
N SER A 40 -4.99 6.04 12.74
CA SER A 40 -5.49 6.70 13.95
C SER A 40 -6.64 7.64 13.59
N LYS A 41 -7.12 8.48 14.53
CA LYS A 41 -8.08 9.55 14.21
C LYS A 41 -7.54 10.59 13.22
N THR A 42 -6.23 10.74 13.13
CA THR A 42 -5.58 11.87 12.44
C THR A 42 -4.67 11.45 11.30
N HIS A 43 -4.16 10.21 11.29
CA HIS A 43 -3.16 9.75 10.33
C HIS A 43 -3.49 8.37 9.78
N ALA A 44 -3.12 8.13 8.53
CA ALA A 44 -3.07 6.80 7.93
C ALA A 44 -1.61 6.47 7.57
N VAL A 45 -1.16 5.27 7.94
CA VAL A 45 0.24 4.84 7.81
C VAL A 45 0.31 3.52 7.05
N LEU A 46 1.26 3.44 6.13
CA LEU A 46 1.66 2.23 5.42
C LEU A 46 3.11 1.88 5.77
N VAL A 47 3.32 0.63 6.12
CA VAL A 47 4.64 0.08 6.43
C VAL A 47 4.85 -1.14 5.55
N ALA A 48 5.90 -1.15 4.73
CA ALA A 48 6.13 -2.22 3.77
C ALA A 48 7.54 -2.79 3.88
N LEU A 49 7.64 -4.12 3.89
CA LEU A 49 8.92 -4.82 3.81
C LEU A 49 9.36 -4.91 2.34
N LYS A 50 10.51 -4.33 2.00
CA LYS A 50 11.12 -4.50 0.69
C LYS A 50 11.95 -5.77 0.64
N ARG A 51 11.98 -6.38 -0.54
CA ARG A 51 12.88 -7.48 -0.87
C ARG A 51 13.84 -7.01 -1.95
N ALA A 52 15.12 -7.34 -1.78
CA ALA A 52 16.09 -7.28 -2.87
C ALA A 52 16.25 -8.69 -3.45
N GLN A 53 16.52 -8.80 -4.75
CA GLN A 53 16.76 -10.09 -5.40
C GLN A 53 18.15 -10.65 -5.04
N SER A 54 19.13 -9.76 -4.89
CA SER A 54 20.49 -10.04 -4.45
C SER A 54 20.99 -8.87 -3.60
N GLU A 55 22.11 -9.03 -2.89
CA GLU A 55 22.71 -7.97 -2.08
C GLU A 55 23.17 -6.77 -2.92
N LEU A 56 23.51 -7.01 -4.19
CA LEU A 56 23.90 -5.98 -5.16
C LEU A 56 22.69 -5.26 -5.78
N ALA A 57 21.49 -5.83 -5.65
CA ALA A 57 20.29 -5.27 -6.26
C ALA A 57 19.64 -4.24 -5.34
N ALA A 58 19.23 -3.11 -5.93
CA ALA A 58 18.39 -2.15 -5.23
C ALA A 58 17.06 -2.79 -4.81
N HIS A 59 16.58 -2.37 -3.64
CA HIS A 59 15.29 -2.83 -3.14
C HIS A 59 14.11 -2.33 -4.00
N GLN A 60 13.21 -3.24 -4.36
CA GLN A 60 12.03 -2.87 -5.14
C GLN A 60 11.09 -1.96 -4.34
N LYS A 61 10.65 -0.86 -4.97
CA LYS A 61 9.69 0.07 -4.38
C LYS A 61 8.32 -0.60 -4.23
N LYS A 62 7.78 -0.60 -3.02
CA LYS A 62 6.45 -1.14 -2.70
C LYS A 62 5.39 -0.09 -2.44
N ILE A 63 5.81 1.06 -1.95
CA ILE A 63 4.90 2.17 -1.70
C ILE A 63 5.01 3.13 -2.88
N LEU A 64 3.86 3.46 -3.46
CA LEU A 64 3.73 4.31 -4.63
C LEU A 64 2.84 5.50 -4.27
N HIS A 65 3.27 6.69 -4.67
CA HIS A 65 2.49 7.91 -4.55
C HIS A 65 1.40 7.95 -5.62
N VAL A 66 0.15 8.23 -5.26
CA VAL A 66 -0.96 8.41 -6.22
C VAL A 66 -1.30 9.89 -6.34
N ASP A 67 -1.70 10.51 -5.25
CA ASP A 67 -2.00 11.95 -5.18
C ASP A 67 -1.52 12.48 -3.82
N ASN A 68 -1.53 13.79 -3.63
CA ASN A 68 -1.06 14.46 -2.42
C ASN A 68 -1.70 13.92 -1.13
N HIS A 69 -2.93 13.40 -1.22
CA HIS A 69 -3.70 12.84 -0.11
C HIS A 69 -3.86 11.31 -0.16
N ILE A 70 -3.25 10.62 -1.15
CA ILE A 70 -3.40 9.17 -1.35
C ILE A 70 -2.06 8.50 -1.68
N GLY A 71 -1.71 7.49 -0.87
CA GLY A 71 -0.59 6.59 -1.10
C GLY A 71 -1.02 5.13 -1.11
N ILE A 72 -0.34 4.28 -1.88
CA ILE A 72 -0.64 2.85 -1.94
C ILE A 72 0.58 2.00 -1.64
N SER A 73 0.37 0.87 -1.00
CA SER A 73 1.35 -0.21 -0.86
C SER A 73 0.86 -1.46 -1.58
N ILE A 74 1.79 -2.16 -2.21
CA ILE A 74 1.49 -3.24 -3.15
C ILE A 74 1.97 -4.60 -2.63
N ALA A 75 1.23 -5.67 -2.92
CA ALA A 75 1.69 -7.04 -2.77
C ALA A 75 1.21 -7.90 -3.95
N GLY A 76 2.12 -8.66 -4.57
CA GLY A 76 1.86 -9.44 -5.78
C GLY A 76 2.61 -8.88 -7.00
N LEU A 77 2.00 -8.99 -8.19
CA LEU A 77 2.61 -8.61 -9.46
C LEU A 77 2.81 -7.08 -9.57
N THR A 78 4.07 -6.64 -9.66
CA THR A 78 4.39 -5.20 -9.74
C THR A 78 3.93 -4.55 -11.04
N ALA A 79 3.87 -5.29 -12.15
CA ALA A 79 3.40 -4.77 -13.43
C ALA A 79 1.92 -4.35 -13.34
N ASP A 80 1.07 -5.22 -12.78
CA ASP A 80 -0.34 -4.94 -12.53
C ASP A 80 -0.51 -3.79 -11.53
N ALA A 81 0.34 -3.74 -10.51
CA ALA A 81 0.36 -2.65 -9.54
C ALA A 81 0.62 -1.27 -10.18
N ARG A 82 1.55 -1.20 -11.14
CA ARG A 82 1.83 0.03 -11.89
C ARG A 82 0.65 0.44 -12.77
N LEU A 83 -0.03 -0.52 -13.40
CA LEU A 83 -1.21 -0.23 -14.21
C LEU A 83 -2.33 0.37 -13.36
N LEU A 84 -2.60 -0.22 -12.19
CA LEU A 84 -3.60 0.32 -11.26
C LEU A 84 -3.17 1.66 -10.67
N CYS A 85 -1.89 1.84 -10.33
CA CYS A 85 -1.38 3.12 -9.84
C CYS A 85 -1.56 4.25 -10.87
N ASN A 86 -1.24 4.00 -12.14
CA ASN A 86 -1.44 4.98 -13.20
C ASN A 86 -2.93 5.29 -13.44
N PHE A 87 -3.78 4.26 -13.39
CA PHE A 87 -5.23 4.47 -13.42
C PHE A 87 -5.69 5.36 -12.26
N MET A 88 -5.27 5.07 -11.02
CA MET A 88 -5.64 5.87 -9.86
C MET A 88 -5.17 7.31 -9.95
N ARG A 89 -3.95 7.53 -10.47
CA ARG A 89 -3.40 8.88 -10.72
C ARG A 89 -4.27 9.65 -11.71
N GLN A 90 -4.68 9.01 -12.80
CA GLN A 90 -5.54 9.64 -13.80
C GLN A 90 -6.88 10.05 -13.18
N GLU A 91 -7.55 9.16 -12.44
CA GLU A 91 -8.83 9.48 -11.79
C GLU A 91 -8.71 10.64 -10.77
N CYS A 92 -7.59 10.71 -10.04
CA CYS A 92 -7.33 11.82 -9.12
C CYS A 92 -7.11 13.14 -9.87
N LEU A 93 -6.33 13.11 -10.95
CA LEU A 93 -6.09 14.28 -11.80
C LEU A 93 -7.38 14.76 -12.46
N ASP A 94 -8.21 13.85 -12.97
CA ASP A 94 -9.48 14.17 -13.61
C ASP A 94 -10.46 14.83 -12.61
N SER A 95 -10.53 14.32 -11.38
CA SER A 95 -11.34 14.95 -10.33
C SER A 95 -10.87 16.37 -10.00
N ARG A 96 -9.56 16.60 -9.91
CA ARG A 96 -8.99 17.94 -9.69
C ARG A 96 -9.22 18.85 -10.89
N PHE A 97 -9.09 18.33 -12.09
CA PHE A 97 -9.27 19.11 -13.31
C PHE A 97 -10.74 19.56 -13.50
N VAL A 98 -11.69 18.67 -13.25
CA VAL A 98 -13.13 18.95 -13.49
C VAL A 98 -13.78 19.68 -12.31
N PHE A 99 -13.44 19.31 -11.08
CA PHE A 99 -14.14 19.77 -9.88
C PHE A 99 -13.27 20.58 -8.92
N ASP A 100 -12.00 20.82 -9.25
CA ASP A 100 -11.02 21.52 -8.41
C ASP A 100 -10.94 21.02 -6.96
N ARG A 101 -11.16 19.70 -6.77
CA ARG A 101 -11.18 19.07 -5.44
C ARG A 101 -10.52 17.69 -5.43
N PRO A 102 -9.88 17.31 -4.30
CA PRO A 102 -9.35 15.96 -4.14
C PRO A 102 -10.46 14.92 -4.26
N LEU A 103 -10.14 13.79 -4.92
CA LEU A 103 -11.07 12.67 -5.07
C LEU A 103 -11.23 11.96 -3.71
N PRO A 104 -12.46 11.77 -3.19
CA PRO A 104 -12.68 11.01 -1.96
C PRO A 104 -12.13 9.59 -2.07
N VAL A 105 -11.50 9.09 -1.00
CA VAL A 105 -10.73 7.83 -1.05
C VAL A 105 -11.66 6.65 -1.34
N SER A 106 -12.84 6.62 -0.71
CA SER A 106 -13.85 5.59 -0.92
C SER A 106 -14.31 5.52 -2.39
N ARG A 107 -14.48 6.68 -3.04
CA ARG A 107 -14.90 6.76 -4.44
C ARG A 107 -13.83 6.20 -5.37
N LEU A 108 -12.56 6.54 -5.13
CA LEU A 108 -11.44 5.98 -5.88
C LEU A 108 -11.38 4.46 -5.75
N VAL A 109 -11.59 3.93 -4.54
CA VAL A 109 -11.58 2.48 -4.28
C VAL A 109 -12.74 1.77 -5.00
N SER A 110 -13.94 2.36 -5.02
CA SER A 110 -15.06 1.83 -5.80
C SER A 110 -14.75 1.78 -7.30
N LEU A 111 -14.08 2.80 -7.86
CA LEU A 111 -13.65 2.81 -9.26
C LEU A 111 -12.63 1.70 -9.56
N ILE A 112 -11.71 1.42 -8.62
CA ILE A 112 -10.79 0.29 -8.72
C ILE A 112 -11.55 -1.03 -8.73
N GLY A 113 -12.54 -1.21 -7.84
CA GLY A 113 -13.40 -2.39 -7.82
C GLY A 113 -14.09 -2.60 -9.17
N SER A 114 -14.72 -1.57 -9.72
CA SER A 114 -15.37 -1.65 -11.04
C SER A 114 -14.37 -1.99 -12.16
N LYS A 115 -13.18 -1.38 -12.17
CA LYS A 115 -12.15 -1.66 -13.18
C LYS A 115 -11.61 -3.09 -13.08
N THR A 116 -11.36 -3.56 -11.86
CA THR A 116 -10.74 -4.87 -11.60
C THR A 116 -11.72 -6.02 -11.79
N GLN A 117 -13.04 -5.77 -11.71
CA GLN A 117 -14.08 -6.77 -11.97
C GLN A 117 -14.27 -7.07 -13.46
N ILE A 118 -14.02 -6.13 -14.37
CA ILE A 118 -14.18 -6.35 -15.81
C ILE A 118 -13.39 -7.57 -16.33
N PRO A 119 -12.08 -7.72 -16.05
CA PRO A 119 -11.33 -8.88 -16.51
C PRO A 119 -11.63 -10.17 -15.76
N THR A 120 -12.42 -10.15 -14.67
CA THR A 120 -12.85 -11.39 -14.00
C THR A 120 -14.06 -12.04 -14.66
N GLN A 121 -14.73 -11.33 -15.57
CA GLN A 121 -15.95 -11.81 -16.26
C GLN A 121 -15.78 -11.90 -17.78
N ARG A 122 -14.64 -11.50 -18.34
CA ARG A 122 -14.38 -11.52 -19.79
C ARG A 122 -13.42 -12.64 -20.16
N TYR A 123 -13.81 -13.43 -21.16
CA TYR A 123 -12.99 -14.50 -21.72
C TYR A 123 -11.67 -13.96 -22.31
N GLY A 124 -10.59 -14.72 -22.21
CA GLY A 124 -9.25 -14.33 -22.69
C GLY A 124 -8.59 -13.20 -21.90
N ARG A 125 -9.17 -12.79 -20.77
CA ARG A 125 -8.56 -11.86 -19.81
C ARG A 125 -8.23 -12.61 -18.52
N ARG A 126 -7.31 -12.05 -17.75
CA ARG A 126 -6.92 -12.56 -16.43
C ARG A 126 -7.20 -11.53 -15.34
N PRO A 127 -7.53 -11.96 -14.11
CA PRO A 127 -7.58 -11.07 -12.96
C PRO A 127 -6.26 -10.33 -12.74
N TYR A 128 -6.34 -9.21 -12.02
CA TYR A 128 -5.17 -8.50 -11.55
C TYR A 128 -4.49 -9.30 -10.43
N GLY A 129 -3.23 -9.67 -10.61
CA GLY A 129 -2.47 -10.47 -9.64
C GLY A 129 -1.84 -9.63 -8.52
N VAL A 130 -2.52 -8.57 -8.07
CA VAL A 130 -2.02 -7.63 -7.08
C VAL A 130 -3.09 -7.30 -6.04
N GLY A 131 -2.70 -7.25 -4.78
CA GLY A 131 -3.46 -6.65 -3.69
C GLY A 131 -2.87 -5.29 -3.34
N LEU A 132 -3.73 -4.32 -3.08
CA LEU A 132 -3.33 -2.96 -2.68
C LEU A 132 -3.79 -2.71 -1.25
N LEU A 133 -2.93 -2.07 -0.45
CA LEU A 133 -3.33 -1.31 0.72
C LEU A 133 -3.26 0.16 0.36
N ILE A 134 -4.38 0.85 0.48
CA ILE A 134 -4.55 2.24 0.09
C ILE A 134 -4.71 3.04 1.38
N ALA A 135 -3.79 3.96 1.62
CA ALA A 135 -3.90 4.95 2.68
C ALA A 135 -4.26 6.29 2.06
N GLY A 136 -5.24 6.97 2.64
CA GLY A 136 -5.55 8.32 2.23
C GLY A 136 -6.19 9.13 3.33
N TYR A 137 -6.31 10.42 3.08
CA TYR A 137 -6.96 11.36 3.98
C TYR A 137 -7.92 12.24 3.18
N ASP A 138 -9.19 12.27 3.56
CA ASP A 138 -10.18 13.17 2.96
C ASP A 138 -11.00 13.87 4.05
N ASP A 139 -12.09 14.54 3.68
CA ASP A 139 -12.94 15.30 4.60
C ASP A 139 -13.55 14.44 5.72
N MET A 140 -13.64 13.11 5.51
CA MET A 140 -14.10 12.14 6.51
C MET A 140 -12.96 11.64 7.41
N GLY A 141 -11.74 12.13 7.21
CA GLY A 141 -10.55 11.79 7.97
C GLY A 141 -9.66 10.74 7.28
N PRO A 142 -8.85 10.00 8.05
CA PRO A 142 -7.92 9.01 7.51
C PRO A 142 -8.64 7.70 7.15
N HIS A 143 -8.17 7.08 6.07
CA HIS A 143 -8.72 5.82 5.55
C HIS A 143 -7.63 4.80 5.26
N ILE A 144 -7.96 3.53 5.48
CA ILE A 144 -7.16 2.39 5.05
C ILE A 144 -8.10 1.44 4.31
N PHE A 145 -7.88 1.27 3.02
CA PHE A 145 -8.62 0.32 2.21
C PHE A 145 -7.73 -0.83 1.76
N GLN A 146 -8.32 -2.01 1.66
CA GLN A 146 -7.71 -3.16 1.01
C GLN A 146 -8.45 -3.46 -0.28
N THR A 147 -7.73 -3.72 -1.37
CA THR A 147 -8.30 -4.30 -2.60
C THR A 147 -7.70 -5.67 -2.87
N CYS A 148 -8.51 -6.59 -3.38
CA CYS A 148 -8.11 -7.95 -3.71
C CYS A 148 -8.27 -8.24 -5.21
N PRO A 149 -7.54 -9.24 -5.75
CA PRO A 149 -7.71 -9.74 -7.11
C PRO A 149 -9.13 -10.16 -7.51
N SER A 150 -9.98 -10.46 -6.52
CA SER A 150 -11.41 -10.74 -6.68
C SER A 150 -12.26 -9.50 -6.98
N ALA A 151 -11.64 -8.33 -7.17
CA ALA A 151 -12.26 -7.02 -7.29
C ALA A 151 -13.05 -6.54 -6.07
N ASN A 152 -13.06 -7.32 -4.99
CA ASN A 152 -13.64 -6.88 -3.73
C ASN A 152 -12.68 -5.92 -3.02
N TYR A 153 -13.26 -5.01 -2.23
CA TYR A 153 -12.52 -4.05 -1.44
C TYR A 153 -13.13 -3.90 -0.04
N PHE A 154 -12.29 -3.54 0.92
CA PHE A 154 -12.66 -3.49 2.34
C PHE A 154 -12.14 -2.19 2.97
N ASP A 155 -13.00 -1.47 3.69
CA ASP A 155 -12.55 -0.42 4.63
C ASP A 155 -12.06 -1.09 5.91
N CYS A 156 -10.86 -0.72 6.34
CA CYS A 156 -10.14 -1.38 7.42
C CYS A 156 -9.71 -0.37 8.48
N ARG A 157 -9.74 -0.79 9.75
CA ARG A 157 -9.05 -0.08 10.85
C ARG A 157 -7.54 -0.29 10.76
N ALA A 158 -7.15 -1.52 10.51
CA ALA A 158 -5.80 -1.91 10.15
C ALA A 158 -5.87 -3.18 9.31
N MET A 159 -4.87 -3.40 8.47
CA MET A 159 -4.81 -4.58 7.61
C MET A 159 -3.36 -4.93 7.27
N SER A 160 -3.11 -6.21 7.00
CA SER A 160 -1.83 -6.68 6.47
C SER A 160 -2.06 -7.65 5.32
N ILE A 161 -1.29 -7.49 4.25
CA ILE A 161 -1.31 -8.37 3.08
C ILE A 161 0.12 -8.82 2.72
N GLY A 162 0.24 -9.91 1.96
CA GLY A 162 1.51 -10.51 1.60
C GLY A 162 1.90 -11.73 2.44
N ALA A 163 3.13 -12.19 2.25
CA ALA A 163 3.69 -13.37 2.86
C ALA A 163 3.74 -13.25 4.38
N ARG A 164 3.23 -14.27 5.08
CA ARG A 164 3.17 -14.33 6.56
C ARG A 164 2.43 -13.15 7.20
N SER A 165 1.53 -12.50 6.46
CA SER A 165 0.69 -11.39 6.97
C SER A 165 -0.28 -11.81 8.08
N GLN A 166 -0.55 -13.10 8.27
CA GLN A 166 -1.39 -13.58 9.38
C GLN A 166 -0.83 -13.15 10.74
N SER A 167 0.49 -13.31 10.98
CA SER A 167 1.11 -12.92 12.25
C SER A 167 0.95 -11.42 12.52
N ALA A 168 1.10 -10.59 11.50
CA ALA A 168 0.83 -9.16 11.59
C ALA A 168 -0.64 -8.87 11.91
N ARG A 169 -1.60 -9.55 11.27
CA ARG A 169 -3.03 -9.38 11.56
C ARG A 169 -3.35 -9.75 13.02
N THR A 170 -2.78 -10.84 13.53
CA THR A 170 -2.95 -11.24 14.93
C THR A 170 -2.39 -10.17 15.89
N TYR A 171 -1.27 -9.52 15.58
CA TYR A 171 -0.78 -8.39 16.37
C TYR A 171 -1.73 -7.19 16.29
N LEU A 172 -2.18 -6.84 15.08
CA LEU A 172 -3.07 -5.70 14.86
C LEU A 172 -4.42 -5.86 15.57
N GLU A 173 -5.00 -7.06 15.55
CA GLU A 173 -6.26 -7.38 16.23
C GLU A 173 -6.14 -7.24 17.75
N ARG A 174 -5.00 -7.62 18.34
CA ARG A 174 -4.76 -7.47 19.79
C ARG A 174 -4.68 -6.00 20.22
N HIS A 175 -4.10 -5.13 19.40
CA HIS A 175 -3.83 -3.72 19.74
C HIS A 175 -4.79 -2.73 19.05
N MET A 176 -5.84 -3.19 18.37
CA MET A 176 -6.69 -2.32 17.52
C MET A 176 -7.40 -1.20 18.28
N SER A 177 -7.66 -1.40 19.58
CA SER A 177 -8.31 -0.41 20.45
C SER A 177 -7.43 0.81 20.71
N GLU A 178 -6.10 0.64 20.70
CA GLU A 178 -5.14 1.69 21.01
C GLU A 178 -4.93 2.66 19.83
N PHE A 179 -5.07 2.17 18.59
CA PHE A 179 -4.64 2.91 17.39
C PHE A 179 -5.32 4.28 17.20
N MET A 180 -6.57 4.44 17.61
CA MET A 180 -7.33 5.66 17.34
C MET A 180 -6.78 6.88 18.11
N GLU A 181 -6.26 6.67 19.32
CA GLU A 181 -5.70 7.74 20.17
C GLU A 181 -4.18 7.90 19.99
N CYS A 182 -3.52 7.00 19.26
CA CYS A 182 -2.07 7.06 19.06
C CYS A 182 -1.63 8.33 18.33
N ASN A 183 -0.51 8.88 18.79
CA ASN A 183 0.24 9.86 18.00
C ASN A 183 0.92 9.19 16.78
N LEU A 184 1.42 10.00 15.84
CA LEU A 184 2.04 9.49 14.61
C LEU A 184 3.19 8.51 14.90
N ASN A 185 4.05 8.81 15.88
CA ASN A 185 5.21 7.98 16.17
C ASN A 185 4.84 6.63 16.79
N GLU A 186 3.86 6.62 17.69
CA GLU A 186 3.30 5.40 18.27
C GLU A 186 2.61 4.56 17.20
N LEU A 187 1.83 5.18 16.33
CA LEU A 187 1.17 4.50 15.22
C LEU A 187 2.19 3.84 14.28
N VAL A 188 3.27 4.56 13.93
CA VAL A 188 4.37 4.00 13.14
C VAL A 188 5.06 2.84 13.89
N LYS A 189 5.28 2.96 15.21
CA LYS A 189 5.85 1.88 16.02
C LYS A 189 4.97 0.64 16.04
N HIS A 190 3.64 0.78 16.14
CA HIS A 190 2.71 -0.35 16.03
C HIS A 190 2.78 -1.00 14.64
N GLY A 191 2.84 -0.19 13.57
CA GLY A 191 3.01 -0.70 12.21
C GLY A 191 4.32 -1.48 12.01
N LEU A 192 5.42 -0.98 12.59
CA LEU A 192 6.73 -1.65 12.56
C LEU A 192 6.75 -2.94 13.38
N ARG A 193 6.15 -2.94 14.57
CA ARG A 193 6.01 -4.14 15.41
C ARG A 193 5.18 -5.20 14.68
N ALA A 194 4.03 -4.82 14.12
CA ALA A 194 3.20 -5.72 13.31
C ALA A 194 3.99 -6.31 12.13
N LEU A 195 4.78 -5.47 11.43
CA LEU A 195 5.60 -5.94 10.31
C LEU A 195 6.72 -6.87 10.77
N ARG A 196 7.33 -6.63 11.94
CA ARG A 196 8.36 -7.49 12.52
C ARG A 196 7.86 -8.91 12.76
N GLU A 197 6.61 -9.08 13.21
CA GLU A 197 6.01 -10.41 13.42
C GLU A 197 5.88 -11.22 12.11
N THR A 198 6.08 -10.61 10.94
CA THR A 198 6.11 -11.30 9.65
C THR A 198 7.51 -11.79 9.25
N LEU A 199 8.55 -11.38 9.97
CA LEU A 199 9.93 -11.79 9.74
C LEU A 199 10.26 -13.07 10.54
N PRO A 200 11.20 -13.91 10.06
CA PRO A 200 11.81 -14.95 10.88
C PRO A 200 12.55 -14.34 12.08
N ALA A 201 12.67 -15.08 13.18
CA ALA A 201 13.22 -14.59 14.45
C ALA A 201 14.67 -14.05 14.37
N GLU A 202 15.44 -14.46 13.37
CA GLU A 202 16.86 -14.12 13.21
C GLU A 202 17.12 -12.84 12.39
N GLN A 203 16.07 -12.13 11.94
CA GLN A 203 16.22 -11.04 10.97
C GLN A 203 15.77 -9.68 11.50
N ASP A 204 16.72 -8.75 11.62
CA ASP A 204 16.45 -7.35 12.02
C ASP A 204 15.93 -6.48 10.86
N LEU A 205 15.20 -5.41 11.20
CA LEU A 205 14.55 -4.53 10.23
C LEU A 205 15.49 -3.54 9.50
N THR A 206 16.76 -3.43 9.90
CA THR A 206 17.66 -2.26 9.78
C THR A 206 17.81 -1.59 8.39
N THR A 207 17.62 -2.28 7.27
CA THR A 207 17.77 -1.67 5.92
C THR A 207 16.64 -1.98 4.93
N LYS A 208 15.64 -2.78 5.31
CA LYS A 208 14.67 -3.36 4.36
C LYS A 208 13.27 -2.77 4.44
N VAL A 209 13.04 -1.72 5.24
CA VAL A 209 11.69 -1.19 5.49
C VAL A 209 11.47 0.13 4.77
N ASN A 210 10.33 0.24 4.09
CA ASN A 210 9.78 1.52 3.67
C ASN A 210 8.63 1.89 4.60
N ILE A 211 8.65 3.11 5.08
CA ILE A 211 7.53 3.70 5.81
C ILE A 211 7.01 4.85 4.97
N THR A 212 5.71 4.92 4.79
CA THR A 212 5.04 6.08 4.21
C THR A 212 3.79 6.36 5.02
N PHE A 213 3.59 7.62 5.35
CA PHE A 213 2.42 8.08 6.06
C PHE A 213 1.81 9.24 5.28
N SER A 214 0.49 9.31 5.28
CA SER A 214 -0.29 10.47 4.84
C SER A 214 -0.68 11.25 6.10
N ASN A 215 -0.17 12.48 6.23
CA ASN A 215 -0.46 13.37 7.35
C ASN A 215 -1.53 14.39 6.97
N CYS A 216 -2.47 14.63 7.87
CA CYS A 216 -3.53 15.64 7.79
C CYS A 216 -3.01 17.10 7.74
N ARG A 217 -1.78 17.40 8.17
CA ARG A 217 -1.30 18.80 8.25
C ARG A 217 -0.46 19.31 7.09
N TYR A 218 0.20 18.44 6.33
CA TYR A 218 1.03 18.86 5.20
C TYR A 218 1.02 17.77 4.13
N HIS A 219 0.69 18.16 2.90
CA HIS A 219 0.56 17.35 1.68
C HIS A 219 1.87 16.63 1.27
N HIS A 220 2.43 15.78 2.14
CA HIS A 220 3.70 15.10 1.90
C HIS A 220 3.60 13.61 2.22
N CYS A 221 3.56 12.79 1.17
CA CYS A 221 3.92 11.38 1.24
C CYS A 221 5.44 11.25 1.34
N ILE A 222 5.97 11.13 2.55
CA ILE A 222 7.39 10.90 2.76
C ILE A 222 7.67 9.40 2.59
N SER A 223 8.37 9.01 1.52
CA SER A 223 8.96 7.68 1.43
C SER A 223 10.32 7.68 2.12
N VAL A 224 10.39 7.23 3.38
CA VAL A 224 11.67 7.14 4.07
C VAL A 224 12.39 5.87 3.57
N SER A 225 13.44 6.04 2.77
CA SER A 225 14.20 4.93 2.16
C SER A 225 15.33 4.38 3.04
N ASN A 226 15.56 4.94 4.22
CA ASN A 226 16.52 4.44 5.22
C ASN A 226 15.86 4.49 6.60
N ILE A 227 16.14 3.51 7.47
CA ILE A 227 15.72 3.58 8.88
C ILE A 227 16.57 4.64 9.58
N GLY A 228 16.18 5.89 9.35
CA GLY A 228 16.35 7.02 10.25
C GLY A 228 14.95 7.58 10.36
N VAL A 229 14.29 7.35 11.50
CA VAL A 229 13.00 7.98 11.80
C VAL A 229 13.29 9.47 12.00
N TYR A 230 13.40 10.22 10.90
CA TYR A 230 13.47 11.67 10.96
C TYR A 230 12.05 12.20 11.15
N ILE A 231 11.73 12.45 12.41
CA ILE A 231 10.59 13.26 12.83
C ILE A 231 10.95 14.70 12.47
N TYR A 232 10.60 15.14 11.26
CA TYR A 232 10.75 16.54 10.90
C TYR A 232 9.65 17.35 11.57
N THR A 233 10.00 18.01 12.68
CA THR A 233 9.24 19.14 13.22
C THR A 233 9.44 20.37 12.32
N PRO A 234 8.50 21.34 12.30
CA PRO A 234 8.44 22.38 11.26
C PRO A 234 9.57 23.43 11.31
N LEU A 235 10.42 23.42 12.33
CA LEU A 235 11.33 24.54 12.62
C LEU A 235 12.71 24.47 11.94
N ILE A 236 13.00 23.43 11.14
CA ILE A 236 14.35 23.22 10.55
C ILE A 236 14.35 23.24 9.02
N TRP A 237 13.18 23.38 8.36
CA TRP A 237 13.14 23.39 6.89
C TRP A 237 13.72 24.65 6.25
N GLU A 238 13.67 25.81 6.93
CA GLU A 238 14.35 27.02 6.44
C GLU A 238 15.88 26.86 6.41
N MET A 239 16.48 26.04 7.27
CA MET A 239 17.94 25.83 7.27
C MET A 239 18.39 24.77 6.24
N VAL A 240 17.57 23.76 5.94
CA VAL A 240 17.93 22.69 4.99
C VAL A 240 17.72 23.11 3.53
N ALA A 241 16.71 23.94 3.24
CA ALA A 241 16.55 24.57 1.93
C ALA A 241 17.76 25.44 1.57
N LEU A 242 18.29 26.17 2.56
CA LEU A 242 19.53 26.95 2.43
C LEU A 242 20.76 26.05 2.21
N ALA A 243 20.87 24.92 2.91
CA ALA A 243 22.00 23.99 2.76
C ALA A 243 22.05 23.27 1.40
N HIS A 244 20.87 22.94 0.82
CA HIS A 244 20.79 22.38 -0.54
C HIS A 244 21.04 23.42 -1.64
N SER A 245 20.79 24.71 -1.39
CA SER A 245 21.15 25.78 -2.32
C SER A 245 22.66 26.13 -2.30
N LEU A 246 23.33 25.95 -1.16
CA LEU A 246 24.76 26.23 -0.98
C LEU A 246 25.68 25.11 -1.49
N SER A 247 25.17 23.89 -1.63
CA SER A 247 25.95 22.75 -2.16
C SER A 247 26.02 22.70 -3.69
N TYR A 248 25.16 23.45 -4.39
CA TYR A 248 25.23 23.61 -5.86
C TYR A 248 26.11 24.78 -6.33
N SER A 249 26.63 25.62 -5.43
CA SER A 249 27.53 26.73 -5.80
C SER A 249 29.02 26.43 -5.61
N LEU A 250 29.40 25.23 -5.17
CA LEU A 250 30.79 24.83 -4.89
C LEU A 250 31.34 23.75 -5.84
N SER A 251 30.64 23.50 -6.96
CA SER A 251 31.09 22.59 -8.04
C SER A 251 31.18 23.29 -9.41
N ILE A 252 31.47 24.59 -9.39
CA ILE A 252 32.01 25.34 -10.54
C ILE A 252 33.21 26.15 -10.05
N PHE A 253 34.34 25.48 -9.89
CA PHE A 253 35.70 25.97 -10.12
C PHE A 253 36.61 24.75 -10.33
#